data_AF-A0A1V6QVG9-F1
#
_entry.id   AF-A0A1V6QVG9-F1
#
_cell.length_a   1.000
_cell.length_b   1.000
_cell.length_c   1.000
_cell.angle_alpha   90.00
_cell.angle_beta   90.00
_cell.angle_gamma   90.00
#
_symmetry.space_group_name_H-M   'P 1'
#
loop_
_entity.id
_entity.type
_entity.pdbx_description
1 polymer ?
#
loop_
_entity_poly.entity_id
_entity_poly.type
_entity_poly.pdbx_seq_one_letter_code
_entity_poly.pdbx_strand_id
1 'polypeptide(L)'
;MATRKKYHRISVSAGEDDIDKPFALLMDILKRPSLGNYVRHVECCTATSSHMDYKQVKSQRDLSNEEINLVQKAVKKGGFTGLQVDRVVNMLMQRMEKTATYGGYRHRESLGTFITQALTAILIVVSPNVVSMALTHPSGRSCNHTIDFSLAHLLRRANASPKNNPYLCHLRSVYVINKNDSTWSDGRFYLPMDFSGCLRLFDNLPSIESVRVDIMEEDPNEKLEFKEKCSNISKISIHHSSVDSLYLAHLIWSCKILKDFQYSIGGRASNDGGSPIFNPKSFIKVLCAHKKTLEILDVDTESQIHTFDIVDEEERDYELNEYGSPFESGISDEVCTFYQLVWTYSGSLKEFVALKRLSLGINFLLYFAAGVNGEPYKKKGKLDLVDCLPNGLEYLCVRGYQKGENEEHDQQMDALMAFYKSGSSRLQELKGIDELIPNAEVVHNPDNDDHLLWSLEELGYESD
;
A
#
# COMPACT_ATOMS: atom_id res chain seq x y z
N MET A 1 -3.56 -35.99 6.06
CA MET A 1 -3.85 -34.68 6.72
C MET A 1 -4.37 -33.64 5.72
N ALA A 2 -5.49 -33.91 5.03
CA ALA A 2 -6.09 -32.96 4.08
C ALA A 2 -7.05 -31.96 4.75
N THR A 3 -7.69 -32.38 5.86
CA THR A 3 -8.71 -31.60 6.59
C THR A 3 -8.20 -30.35 7.31
N ARG A 4 -6.88 -30.19 7.48
CA ARG A 4 -6.27 -29.00 8.12
C ARG A 4 -5.94 -27.89 7.13
N LYS A 5 -5.67 -28.23 5.86
CA LYS A 5 -5.30 -27.24 4.83
C LYS A 5 -6.42 -26.23 4.56
N LYS A 6 -7.69 -26.66 4.64
CA LYS A 6 -8.86 -25.80 4.39
C LYS A 6 -9.02 -24.61 5.34
N TYR A 7 -8.37 -24.64 6.52
CA TYR A 7 -8.44 -23.53 7.48
C TYR A 7 -7.24 -22.58 7.35
N HIS A 8 -6.24 -22.89 6.53
CA HIS A 8 -5.00 -22.11 6.50
C HIS A 8 -5.21 -20.69 5.96
N ARG A 9 -6.03 -20.58 4.91
CA ARG A 9 -6.46 -19.34 4.26
C ARG A 9 -7.98 -19.31 4.29
N ILE A 10 -8.57 -18.26 4.84
CA ILE A 10 -10.01 -18.04 4.85
C ILE A 10 -10.28 -16.76 4.08
N SER A 11 -11.06 -16.87 3.00
CA SER A 11 -11.50 -15.72 2.21
C SER A 11 -12.98 -15.46 2.46
N VAL A 12 -13.34 -14.19 2.60
CA VAL A 12 -14.70 -13.72 2.85
C VAL A 12 -15.05 -12.70 1.78
N SER A 13 -16.04 -13.03 0.95
CA SER A 13 -16.58 -12.19 -0.13
C SER A 13 -18.11 -12.23 -0.11
N ALA A 14 -18.74 -11.20 -0.68
CA ALA A 14 -20.21 -11.06 -0.69
C ALA A 14 -20.88 -11.79 -1.88
N GLY A 15 -20.17 -12.68 -2.57
CA GLY A 15 -20.71 -13.47 -3.67
C GLY A 15 -21.87 -14.39 -3.26
N GLU A 16 -22.73 -14.73 -4.22
CA GLU A 16 -24.02 -15.40 -4.02
C GLU A 16 -23.99 -16.71 -3.21
N ASP A 17 -22.90 -17.49 -3.31
CA ASP A 17 -22.71 -18.74 -2.58
C ASP A 17 -21.51 -18.70 -1.61
N ASP A 18 -20.86 -17.53 -1.49
CA ASP A 18 -19.55 -17.44 -0.85
C ASP A 18 -19.59 -17.01 0.61
N ILE A 19 -20.66 -16.40 1.13
CA ILE A 19 -20.74 -16.06 2.57
C ILE A 19 -21.02 -17.29 3.46
N ASP A 20 -21.75 -18.29 2.96
CA ASP A 20 -22.14 -19.46 3.75
C ASP A 20 -20.95 -20.38 4.07
N LYS A 21 -19.97 -20.46 3.17
CA LYS A 21 -18.72 -21.23 3.37
C LYS A 21 -17.86 -20.72 4.54
N PRO A 22 -17.45 -19.43 4.60
CA PRO A 22 -16.71 -18.88 5.72
C PRO A 22 -17.54 -18.84 7.00
N PHE A 23 -18.88 -18.70 6.92
CA PHE A 23 -19.73 -18.85 8.10
C PHE A 23 -19.67 -20.29 8.66
N ALA A 24 -19.72 -21.30 7.80
CA ALA A 24 -19.54 -22.70 8.22
C ALA A 24 -18.16 -22.93 8.84
N LEU A 25 -17.09 -22.34 8.27
CA LEU A 25 -15.74 -22.38 8.86
C LEU A 25 -15.69 -21.71 10.24
N LEU A 26 -16.36 -20.56 10.41
CA LEU A 26 -16.50 -19.92 11.71
C LEU A 26 -17.16 -20.87 12.70
N MET A 27 -18.29 -21.49 12.34
CA MET A 27 -19.00 -22.42 13.22
C MET A 27 -18.16 -23.66 13.57
N ASP A 28 -17.40 -24.20 12.63
CA ASP A 28 -16.44 -25.28 12.88
C ASP A 28 -15.40 -24.87 13.94
N ILE A 29 -14.83 -23.67 13.81
CA ILE A 29 -13.84 -23.14 14.76
C ILE A 29 -14.47 -22.88 16.12
N LEU A 30 -15.68 -22.32 16.17
CA LEU A 30 -16.40 -22.08 17.43
C LEU A 30 -16.70 -23.38 18.18
N LYS A 31 -17.10 -24.44 17.47
CA LYS A 31 -17.33 -25.77 18.05
C LYS A 31 -16.03 -26.46 18.43
N ARG A 32 -14.94 -26.21 17.71
CA ARG A 32 -13.62 -26.82 17.93
C ARG A 32 -12.50 -25.75 17.88
N PRO A 33 -12.28 -24.99 18.98
CA PRO A 33 -11.38 -23.83 18.98
C PRO A 33 -9.95 -24.11 18.51
N SER A 34 -9.45 -25.34 18.68
CA SER A 34 -8.14 -25.78 18.16
C SER A 34 -7.96 -25.56 16.65
N LEU A 35 -9.06 -25.49 15.88
CA LEU A 35 -9.01 -25.27 14.44
C LEU A 35 -8.56 -23.85 14.07
N GLY A 36 -8.89 -22.84 14.90
CA GLY A 36 -8.47 -21.45 14.70
C GLY A 36 -6.95 -21.26 14.77
N ASN A 37 -6.22 -22.18 15.40
CA ASN A 37 -4.75 -22.15 15.44
C ASN A 37 -4.09 -22.46 14.10
N TYR A 38 -4.82 -23.06 13.15
CA TYR A 38 -4.30 -23.36 11.82
C TYR A 38 -4.43 -22.20 10.84
N VAL A 39 -5.27 -21.21 11.15
CA VAL A 39 -5.51 -20.04 10.30
C VAL A 39 -4.28 -19.14 10.31
N ARG A 40 -3.73 -18.88 9.13
CA ARG A 40 -2.55 -18.03 8.92
C ARG A 40 -2.84 -16.81 8.03
N HIS A 41 -3.88 -16.90 7.19
CA HIS A 41 -4.27 -15.84 6.29
C HIS A 41 -5.79 -15.63 6.31
N VAL A 42 -6.23 -14.37 6.34
CA VAL A 42 -7.64 -13.98 6.28
C VAL A 42 -7.83 -12.90 5.22
N GLU A 43 -8.88 -13.01 4.41
CA GLU A 43 -9.20 -12.04 3.37
C GLU A 43 -10.61 -11.50 3.50
N CYS A 44 -10.76 -10.20 3.27
CA CYS A 44 -12.04 -9.53 3.16
C CYS A 44 -12.10 -8.80 1.82
N CYS A 45 -12.67 -9.46 0.82
CA CYS A 45 -12.63 -9.02 -0.57
C CYS A 45 -13.92 -8.31 -0.99
N THR A 46 -14.63 -7.63 -0.09
CA THR A 46 -15.86 -6.90 -0.45
C THR A 46 -15.60 -5.42 -0.33
N ALA A 47 -15.66 -4.70 -1.45
CA ALA A 47 -15.47 -3.26 -1.47
C ALA A 47 -16.51 -2.60 -0.55
N THR A 48 -16.10 -1.57 0.19
CA THR A 48 -17.04 -0.83 1.02
C THR A 48 -17.87 0.10 0.17
N SER A 49 -18.96 -0.41 -0.40
CA SER A 49 -20.08 0.40 -0.89
C SER A 49 -21.19 0.33 0.16
N SER A 50 -21.50 1.46 0.82
CA SER A 50 -22.67 1.50 1.69
C SER A 50 -23.33 2.86 1.65
N HIS A 51 -24.51 2.86 1.04
CA HIS A 51 -25.37 4.03 0.93
C HIS A 51 -26.34 4.14 2.11
N MET A 52 -26.32 3.18 3.06
CA MET A 52 -27.32 3.06 4.12
C MET A 52 -26.76 2.53 5.44
N ASP A 53 -27.40 2.89 6.55
CA ASP A 53 -27.13 2.29 7.84
C ASP A 53 -27.71 0.88 7.94
N TYR A 54 -26.98 -0.02 8.62
CA TYR A 54 -27.47 -1.35 8.92
C TYR A 54 -28.70 -1.32 9.83
N LYS A 55 -29.76 -2.00 9.42
CA LYS A 55 -30.96 -2.22 10.22
C LYS A 55 -31.04 -3.69 10.60
N GLN A 56 -31.27 -3.96 11.88
CA GLN A 56 -31.44 -5.34 12.35
C GLN A 56 -32.72 -5.94 11.78
N VAL A 57 -32.64 -7.17 11.31
CA VAL A 57 -33.76 -7.91 10.72
C VAL A 57 -33.90 -9.29 11.36
N LYS A 58 -34.98 -10.02 11.05
CA LYS A 58 -35.17 -11.38 11.56
C LYS A 58 -34.01 -12.28 11.11
N SER A 59 -33.57 -13.18 11.99
CA SER A 59 -32.49 -14.12 11.67
C SER A 59 -32.88 -15.05 10.52
N GLN A 60 -31.96 -15.28 9.59
CA GLN A 60 -32.15 -16.15 8.42
C GLN A 60 -31.38 -17.48 8.55
N ARG A 61 -30.58 -17.63 9.61
CA ARG A 61 -29.88 -18.86 9.95
C ARG A 61 -30.56 -19.53 11.13
N ASP A 62 -30.83 -20.83 10.99
CA ASP A 62 -31.36 -21.66 12.07
C ASP A 62 -30.20 -22.22 12.89
N LEU A 63 -29.89 -21.56 14.01
CA LEU A 63 -28.90 -22.03 14.99
C LEU A 63 -29.61 -22.43 16.28
N SER A 64 -29.07 -23.45 16.96
CA SER A 64 -29.49 -23.78 18.32
C SER A 64 -29.09 -22.68 19.32
N ASN A 65 -29.76 -22.64 20.47
CA ASN A 65 -29.43 -21.69 21.54
C ASN A 65 -27.97 -21.82 22.03
N GLU A 66 -27.39 -23.02 21.95
CA GLU A 66 -25.99 -23.27 22.29
C GLU A 66 -25.04 -22.64 21.27
N GLU A 67 -25.35 -22.78 19.98
CA GLU A 67 -24.57 -22.19 18.89
C GLU A 67 -24.64 -20.66 18.91
N ILE A 68 -25.82 -20.09 19.15
CA ILE A 68 -25.98 -18.64 19.33
C ILE A 68 -25.11 -18.13 20.48
N ASN A 69 -25.07 -18.87 21.60
CA ASN A 69 -24.19 -18.55 22.73
C ASN A 69 -22.70 -18.59 22.36
N LEU A 70 -22.27 -19.52 21.50
CA LEU A 70 -20.89 -19.55 21.01
C LEU A 70 -20.56 -18.31 20.19
N VAL A 71 -21.45 -17.91 19.28
CA VAL A 71 -21.29 -16.69 18.47
C VAL A 71 -21.21 -15.45 19.37
N GLN A 72 -22.15 -15.30 20.32
CA GLN A 72 -22.15 -14.18 21.27
C GLN A 72 -20.87 -14.10 22.11
N LYS A 73 -20.35 -15.25 22.56
CA LYS A 73 -19.07 -15.29 23.30
C LYS A 73 -17.90 -14.82 22.44
N ALA A 74 -17.85 -15.22 21.18
CA ALA A 74 -16.80 -14.80 20.26
C ALA A 74 -16.88 -13.29 19.95
N VAL A 75 -18.09 -12.77 19.73
CA VAL A 75 -18.33 -11.33 19.55
C VAL A 75 -17.88 -10.56 20.79
N LYS A 76 -18.27 -10.98 22.00
CA LYS A 76 -17.80 -10.34 23.25
C LYS A 76 -16.28 -10.41 23.41
N LYS A 77 -15.64 -11.51 23.00
CA LYS A 77 -14.17 -11.65 23.01
C LYS A 77 -13.47 -10.65 22.07
N GLY A 78 -14.13 -10.24 20.99
CA GLY A 78 -13.66 -9.16 20.11
C GLY A 78 -13.78 -7.75 20.72
N GLY A 79 -14.34 -7.64 21.93
CA GLY A 79 -14.45 -6.37 22.64
C GLY A 79 -15.71 -5.55 22.30
N PHE A 80 -16.63 -6.10 21.52
CA PHE A 80 -17.95 -5.51 21.27
C PHE A 80 -18.80 -5.55 22.55
N THR A 81 -19.57 -4.50 22.84
CA THR A 81 -20.37 -4.38 24.06
C THR A 81 -21.79 -3.86 23.82
N GLY A 82 -22.72 -4.19 24.72
CA GLY A 82 -24.11 -3.73 24.66
C GLY A 82 -24.77 -4.01 23.31
N LEU A 83 -25.40 -2.98 22.73
CA LEU A 83 -26.10 -3.03 21.44
C LEU A 83 -25.21 -3.45 20.26
N GLN A 84 -23.89 -3.29 20.36
CA GLN A 84 -22.97 -3.73 19.31
C GLN A 84 -22.93 -5.26 19.21
N VAL A 85 -23.03 -5.96 20.34
CA VAL A 85 -23.05 -7.43 20.35
C VAL A 85 -24.26 -7.93 19.55
N ASP A 86 -25.44 -7.40 19.87
CA ASP A 86 -26.68 -7.78 19.20
C ASP A 86 -26.64 -7.45 17.72
N ARG A 87 -26.07 -6.29 17.34
CA ARG A 87 -25.90 -5.88 15.95
C ARG A 87 -24.96 -6.81 15.17
N VAL A 88 -23.79 -7.12 15.71
CA VAL A 88 -22.82 -8.01 15.04
C VAL A 88 -23.35 -9.44 14.95
N VAL A 89 -24.00 -9.94 16.01
CA VAL A 89 -24.68 -11.24 15.97
C VAL A 89 -25.76 -11.22 14.89
N ASN A 90 -26.59 -10.18 14.83
CA ASN A 90 -27.64 -10.08 13.82
C ASN A 90 -27.07 -10.11 12.39
N MET A 91 -25.94 -9.44 12.13
CA MET A 91 -25.23 -9.50 10.84
C MET A 91 -24.79 -10.92 10.50
N LEU A 92 -24.16 -11.62 11.45
CA LEU A 92 -23.70 -13.00 11.25
C LEU A 92 -24.87 -13.98 11.00
N MET A 93 -26.07 -13.67 11.49
CA MET A 93 -27.28 -14.47 11.30
C MET A 93 -27.98 -14.25 9.96
N GLN A 94 -27.46 -13.36 9.10
CA GLN A 94 -27.99 -13.13 7.77
C GLN A 94 -27.32 -14.03 6.71
N ARG A 95 -28.05 -14.26 5.62
CA ARG A 95 -27.58 -14.87 4.37
C ARG A 95 -27.64 -13.82 3.26
N MET A 96 -26.94 -14.06 2.15
CA MET A 96 -27.14 -13.27 0.94
C MET A 96 -28.41 -13.75 0.22
N GLU A 97 -29.28 -12.82 -0.16
CA GLU A 97 -30.42 -13.14 -1.02
C GLU A 97 -29.94 -13.41 -2.45
N LYS A 98 -30.51 -14.46 -3.08
CA LYS A 98 -30.14 -14.91 -4.45
C LYS A 98 -30.77 -14.08 -5.57
N THR A 99 -31.75 -13.23 -5.28
CA THR A 99 -32.48 -12.47 -6.31
C THR A 99 -32.84 -11.08 -5.79
N ALA A 100 -32.19 -10.03 -6.31
CA ALA A 100 -32.57 -8.65 -6.03
C ALA A 100 -33.14 -7.98 -7.28
N THR A 101 -34.23 -7.21 -7.13
CA THR A 101 -34.73 -6.29 -8.16
C THR A 101 -33.82 -5.05 -8.26
N TYR A 102 -33.90 -4.24 -9.33
CA TYR A 102 -33.00 -3.10 -9.60
C TYR A 102 -32.81 -2.14 -8.39
N GLY A 103 -33.88 -1.86 -7.62
CA GLY A 103 -33.79 -1.06 -6.38
C GLY A 103 -33.24 -1.80 -5.15
N GLY A 104 -33.20 -3.13 -5.18
CA GLY A 104 -32.64 -4.00 -4.14
C GLY A 104 -31.12 -4.22 -4.26
N TYR A 105 -30.48 -3.87 -5.39
CA TYR A 105 -29.04 -4.06 -5.57
C TYR A 105 -28.20 -3.27 -4.56
N ARG A 106 -28.47 -1.95 -4.40
CA ARG A 106 -27.77 -1.12 -3.41
C ARG A 106 -27.95 -1.63 -1.97
N HIS A 107 -29.14 -2.16 -1.67
CA HIS A 107 -29.42 -2.76 -0.36
C HIS A 107 -28.64 -4.06 -0.15
N ARG A 108 -28.60 -4.91 -1.18
CA ARG A 108 -27.86 -6.17 -1.21
C ARG A 108 -26.36 -5.96 -1.05
N GLU A 109 -25.76 -5.04 -1.80
CA GLU A 109 -24.34 -4.68 -1.70
C GLU A 109 -24.00 -4.19 -0.29
N SER A 110 -24.78 -3.23 0.23
CA SER A 110 -24.57 -2.70 1.58
C SER A 110 -24.67 -3.82 2.64
N LEU A 111 -25.69 -4.69 2.54
CA LEU A 111 -25.90 -5.82 3.45
C LEU A 111 -24.73 -6.82 3.37
N GLY A 112 -24.29 -7.17 2.15
CA GLY A 112 -23.13 -8.01 1.91
C GLY A 112 -21.90 -7.50 2.63
N THR A 113 -21.58 -6.20 2.46
CA THR A 113 -20.47 -5.53 3.16
C THR A 113 -20.59 -5.64 4.67
N PHE A 114 -21.77 -5.41 5.27
CA PHE A 114 -21.92 -5.56 6.73
C PHE A 114 -21.67 -7.01 7.20
N ILE A 115 -22.17 -8.00 6.46
CA ILE A 115 -22.02 -9.41 6.82
C ILE A 115 -20.55 -9.84 6.67
N THR A 116 -19.90 -9.51 5.56
CA THR A 116 -18.50 -9.89 5.31
C THR A 116 -17.56 -9.25 6.32
N GLN A 117 -17.73 -7.95 6.59
CA GLN A 117 -16.94 -7.23 7.60
C GLN A 117 -17.14 -7.82 9.01
N ALA A 118 -18.38 -8.17 9.39
CA ALA A 118 -18.67 -8.83 10.67
C ALA A 118 -18.05 -10.24 10.75
N LEU A 119 -18.17 -11.02 9.69
CA LEU A 119 -17.66 -12.38 9.61
C LEU A 119 -16.13 -12.42 9.68
N THR A 120 -15.45 -11.58 8.90
CA THR A 120 -14.00 -11.40 8.93
C THR A 120 -13.52 -11.00 10.33
N ALA A 121 -14.21 -10.02 10.96
CA ALA A 121 -13.86 -9.57 12.30
C ALA A 121 -13.87 -10.73 13.32
N ILE A 122 -14.92 -11.55 13.33
CA ILE A 122 -15.01 -12.65 14.29
C ILE A 122 -14.06 -13.79 13.93
N LEU A 123 -13.82 -14.07 12.66
CA LEU A 123 -12.81 -15.02 12.21
C LEU A 123 -11.41 -14.65 12.73
N ILE A 124 -11.04 -13.37 12.71
CA ILE A 124 -9.80 -12.87 13.31
C ILE A 124 -9.77 -13.13 14.82
N VAL A 125 -10.84 -12.83 15.55
CA VAL A 125 -10.92 -12.99 17.01
C VAL A 125 -10.74 -14.45 17.46
N VAL A 126 -11.21 -15.40 16.65
CA VAL A 126 -11.08 -16.85 16.93
C VAL A 126 -9.80 -17.45 16.35
N SER A 127 -8.99 -16.66 15.65
CA SER A 127 -7.77 -17.10 14.96
C SER A 127 -6.54 -16.34 15.48
N PRO A 128 -5.93 -16.76 16.61
CA PRO A 128 -4.84 -16.01 17.24
C PRO A 128 -3.54 -15.99 16.40
N ASN A 129 -3.47 -16.82 15.38
CA ASN A 129 -2.25 -17.22 14.69
C ASN A 129 -2.14 -16.61 13.27
N VAL A 130 -2.98 -15.64 12.94
CA VAL A 130 -2.99 -14.92 11.65
C VAL A 130 -1.67 -14.17 11.47
N VAL A 131 -1.00 -14.42 10.34
CA VAL A 131 0.30 -13.84 9.97
C VAL A 131 0.18 -12.85 8.82
N SER A 132 -0.83 -13.02 7.96
CA SER A 132 -1.08 -12.12 6.83
C SER A 132 -2.56 -11.88 6.63
N MET A 133 -2.90 -10.74 6.04
CA MET A 133 -4.27 -10.34 5.76
C MET A 133 -4.36 -9.63 4.42
N ALA A 134 -5.44 -9.85 3.68
CA ALA A 134 -5.82 -9.00 2.55
C ALA A 134 -7.20 -8.39 2.79
N LEU A 135 -7.39 -7.11 2.52
CA LEU A 135 -8.67 -6.45 2.75
C LEU A 135 -8.88 -5.28 1.82
N THR A 136 -10.11 -5.09 1.38
CA THR A 136 -10.58 -3.78 0.90
C THR A 136 -10.63 -2.80 2.05
N HIS A 137 -10.53 -1.49 1.77
CA HIS A 137 -10.60 -0.46 2.79
C HIS A 137 -11.83 -0.69 3.70
N PRO A 138 -11.68 -0.95 5.01
CA PRO A 138 -12.78 -1.50 5.81
C PRO A 138 -13.65 -0.39 6.42
N SER A 139 -13.32 0.88 6.16
CA SER A 139 -14.17 2.02 6.53
C SER A 139 -14.91 2.51 5.29
N GLY A 140 -16.19 2.83 5.45
CA GLY A 140 -16.98 3.48 4.40
C GLY A 140 -17.59 4.79 4.89
N ARG A 141 -17.94 5.65 3.93
CA ARG A 141 -18.66 6.90 4.17
C ARG A 141 -20.12 6.74 3.70
N SER A 142 -21.06 7.16 4.54
CA SER A 142 -22.44 7.45 4.11
C SER A 142 -22.54 8.94 3.80
N CYS A 143 -23.62 9.37 3.13
CA CYS A 143 -23.85 10.75 2.70
C CYS A 143 -23.71 11.78 3.85
N ASN A 144 -23.92 11.35 5.09
CA ASN A 144 -24.00 12.24 6.26
C ASN A 144 -23.06 11.87 7.43
N HIS A 145 -22.39 10.71 7.41
CA HIS A 145 -21.51 10.26 8.49
C HIS A 145 -20.65 9.05 8.10
N THR A 146 -19.55 8.84 8.84
CA THR A 146 -18.71 7.64 8.73
C THR A 146 -19.45 6.41 9.25
N ILE A 147 -19.44 5.32 8.48
CA ILE A 147 -20.03 4.04 8.91
C ILE A 147 -18.98 3.27 9.71
N ASP A 148 -19.34 2.89 10.95
CA ASP A 148 -18.50 2.03 11.77
C ASP A 148 -18.77 0.55 11.45
N PHE A 149 -18.05 0.01 10.47
CA PHE A 149 -18.06 -1.42 10.17
C PHE A 149 -17.35 -2.23 11.26
N SER A 150 -17.84 -3.45 11.49
CA SER A 150 -17.34 -4.33 12.56
C SER A 150 -15.84 -4.63 12.46
N LEU A 151 -15.29 -4.80 11.26
CA LEU A 151 -13.86 -5.05 11.07
C LEU A 151 -13.03 -3.79 11.36
N ALA A 152 -13.40 -2.64 10.81
CA ALA A 152 -12.71 -1.38 11.10
C ALA A 152 -12.71 -1.08 12.60
N HIS A 153 -13.85 -1.28 13.28
CA HIS A 153 -13.96 -1.16 14.73
C HIS A 153 -12.99 -2.10 15.47
N LEU A 154 -12.97 -3.37 15.09
CA LEU A 154 -12.08 -4.38 15.68
C LEU A 154 -10.61 -4.00 15.50
N LEU A 155 -10.22 -3.59 14.29
CA LEU A 155 -8.85 -3.23 13.95
C LEU A 155 -8.38 -1.98 14.70
N ARG A 156 -9.18 -0.91 14.73
CA ARG A 156 -8.89 0.29 15.54
C ARG A 156 -8.65 -0.05 17.01
N ARG A 157 -9.52 -0.89 17.57
CA ARG A 157 -9.37 -1.35 18.97
C ARG A 157 -8.11 -2.18 19.17
N ALA A 158 -7.81 -3.10 18.26
CA ALA A 158 -6.62 -3.93 18.31
C ALA A 158 -5.36 -3.06 18.31
N ASN A 159 -5.32 -2.09 17.40
CA ASN A 159 -4.21 -1.19 17.18
C ASN A 159 -4.04 -0.15 18.31
N ALA A 160 -5.13 0.28 18.96
CA ALA A 160 -5.08 1.17 20.12
C ALA A 160 -4.58 0.48 21.40
N SER A 161 -4.61 -0.85 21.47
CA SER A 161 -4.16 -1.61 22.65
C SER A 161 -3.51 -2.95 22.26
N PRO A 162 -2.40 -2.93 21.51
CA PRO A 162 -1.84 -4.12 20.86
C PRO A 162 -1.42 -5.23 21.83
N LYS A 163 -1.04 -4.87 23.07
CA LYS A 163 -0.62 -5.82 24.11
C LYS A 163 -1.79 -6.57 24.79
N ASN A 164 -3.00 -6.02 24.70
CA ASN A 164 -4.17 -6.53 25.43
C ASN A 164 -5.08 -7.40 24.57
N ASN A 165 -4.78 -7.55 23.28
CA ASN A 165 -5.60 -8.30 22.34
C ASN A 165 -4.91 -9.63 21.99
N PRO A 166 -5.56 -10.80 22.17
CA PRO A 166 -4.97 -12.10 21.88
C PRO A 166 -4.97 -12.46 20.38
N TYR A 167 -5.43 -11.55 19.52
CA TYR A 167 -5.52 -11.70 18.08
C TYR A 167 -4.68 -10.61 17.40
N LEU A 168 -4.22 -10.87 16.17
CA LEU A 168 -3.35 -10.00 15.36
C LEU A 168 -1.96 -9.71 15.94
N CYS A 169 -1.59 -10.32 17.07
CA CYS A 169 -0.25 -10.18 17.65
C CYS A 169 0.87 -10.73 16.74
N HIS A 170 0.52 -11.64 15.82
CA HIS A 170 1.44 -12.24 14.85
C HIS A 170 1.25 -11.71 13.42
N LEU A 171 0.37 -10.72 13.21
CA LEU A 171 0.14 -10.15 11.88
C LEU A 171 1.41 -9.43 11.41
N ARG A 172 1.99 -9.88 10.31
CA ARG A 172 3.24 -9.35 9.71
C ARG A 172 3.00 -8.61 8.40
N SER A 173 2.02 -9.03 7.61
CA SER A 173 1.77 -8.45 6.28
C SER A 173 0.29 -8.11 6.08
N VAL A 174 0.03 -6.93 5.53
CA VAL A 174 -1.29 -6.51 5.07
C VAL A 174 -1.23 -6.16 3.59
N TYR A 175 -2.16 -6.71 2.81
CA TYR A 175 -2.43 -6.26 1.45
C TYR A 175 -3.74 -5.49 1.44
N VAL A 176 -3.69 -4.23 1.00
CA VAL A 176 -4.89 -3.40 0.84
C VAL A 176 -5.34 -3.52 -0.61
N ILE A 177 -6.47 -4.19 -0.81
CA ILE A 177 -7.07 -4.43 -2.12
C ILE A 177 -7.79 -3.13 -2.52
N ASN A 178 -7.21 -2.38 -3.44
CA ASN A 178 -7.87 -1.20 -3.99
C ASN A 178 -8.80 -1.60 -5.13
N LYS A 179 -10.07 -1.82 -4.80
CA LYS A 179 -11.07 -2.23 -5.78
C LYS A 179 -12.42 -1.60 -5.50
N ASN A 180 -13.25 -1.52 -6.53
CA ASN A 180 -14.58 -0.95 -6.46
C ASN A 180 -15.60 -1.88 -7.12
N ASP A 181 -16.36 -2.59 -6.28
CA ASP A 181 -17.42 -3.52 -6.72
C ASP A 181 -18.65 -2.80 -7.37
N SER A 182 -18.58 -1.49 -7.61
CA SER A 182 -19.62 -0.73 -8.29
C SER A 182 -19.65 -1.08 -9.77
N THR A 183 -20.83 -1.42 -10.29
CA THR A 183 -21.07 -1.58 -11.74
C THR A 183 -20.75 -0.35 -12.60
N TRP A 184 -20.47 0.79 -11.98
CA TRP A 184 -20.08 2.05 -12.64
C TRP A 184 -18.59 2.33 -12.53
N SER A 185 -17.83 1.45 -11.86
CA SER A 185 -16.38 1.51 -11.85
C SER A 185 -15.88 1.25 -13.26
N ASP A 186 -15.08 2.16 -13.79
CA ASP A 186 -14.36 1.92 -15.01
C ASP A 186 -12.98 1.40 -14.62
N GLY A 187 -12.80 0.09 -14.75
CA GLY A 187 -11.58 -0.58 -14.35
C GLY A 187 -10.33 0.00 -15.02
N ARG A 188 -10.40 0.83 -16.05
CA ARG A 188 -9.22 1.39 -16.73
C ARG A 188 -8.55 2.55 -15.99
N PHE A 189 -9.21 3.12 -14.99
CA PHE A 189 -8.72 4.27 -14.23
C PHE A 189 -8.23 3.88 -12.84
N TYR A 190 -7.39 4.73 -12.24
CA TYR A 190 -7.02 4.59 -10.83
C TYR A 190 -8.25 4.74 -9.92
N LEU A 191 -8.13 4.20 -8.71
CA LEU A 191 -9.15 4.33 -7.68
C LEU A 191 -8.64 5.18 -6.51
N PRO A 192 -9.35 6.26 -6.14
CA PRO A 192 -9.02 7.04 -4.95
C PRO A 192 -9.03 6.18 -3.69
N MET A 193 -8.00 6.31 -2.85
CA MET A 193 -7.92 5.57 -1.59
C MET A 193 -7.39 6.42 -0.43
N ASP A 194 -8.09 6.39 0.70
CA ASP A 194 -7.54 6.79 2.00
C ASP A 194 -6.58 5.72 2.55
N PHE A 195 -5.41 5.60 1.93
CA PHE A 195 -4.43 4.62 2.40
C PHE A 195 -3.88 5.01 3.78
N SER A 196 -3.82 6.30 4.10
CA SER A 196 -3.36 6.81 5.40
C SER A 196 -4.26 6.37 6.55
N GLY A 197 -5.58 6.51 6.41
CA GLY A 197 -6.57 6.04 7.38
C GLY A 197 -6.61 4.53 7.48
N CYS A 198 -6.35 3.82 6.38
CA CYS A 198 -6.19 2.36 6.39
C CYS A 198 -5.01 1.92 7.26
N LEU A 199 -3.83 2.54 7.09
CA LEU A 199 -2.63 2.16 7.86
C LEU A 199 -2.84 2.31 9.36
N ARG A 200 -3.58 3.33 9.80
CA ARG A 200 -3.92 3.56 11.22
C ARG A 200 -4.75 2.43 11.87
N LEU A 201 -5.22 1.47 11.08
CA LEU A 201 -5.90 0.28 11.58
C LEU A 201 -4.93 -0.79 12.07
N PHE A 202 -3.65 -0.74 11.68
CA PHE A 202 -2.68 -1.81 12.00
C PHE A 202 -1.22 -1.36 12.15
N ASP A 203 -0.89 -0.09 11.93
CA ASP A 203 0.46 0.47 11.98
C ASP A 203 1.18 0.33 13.33
N ASN A 204 0.44 0.18 14.44
CA ASN A 204 0.99 0.05 15.80
C ASN A 204 0.97 -1.40 16.31
N LEU A 205 0.54 -2.37 15.49
CA LEU A 205 0.60 -3.78 15.84
C LEU A 205 2.05 -4.23 16.08
N PRO A 206 2.29 -5.18 16.99
CA PRO A 206 3.63 -5.44 17.49
C PRO A 206 4.53 -6.20 16.51
N SER A 207 3.94 -7.01 15.62
CA SER A 207 4.66 -7.83 14.64
C SER A 207 4.48 -7.35 13.20
N ILE A 208 3.77 -6.22 12.97
CA ILE A 208 3.54 -5.74 11.62
C ILE A 208 4.87 -5.34 10.99
N GLU A 209 5.08 -5.76 9.75
CA GLU A 209 6.32 -5.51 9.03
C GLU A 209 6.04 -4.87 7.68
N SER A 210 5.07 -5.40 6.93
CA SER A 210 4.82 -5.02 5.54
C SER A 210 3.39 -4.58 5.27
N VAL A 211 3.26 -3.58 4.40
CA VAL A 211 2.01 -3.22 3.76
C VAL A 211 2.21 -3.12 2.24
N ARG A 212 1.21 -3.57 1.50
CA ARG A 212 1.16 -3.45 0.04
C ARG A 212 -0.18 -2.91 -0.43
N VAL A 213 -0.17 -2.12 -1.51
CA VAL A 213 -1.34 -1.68 -2.27
C VAL A 213 -0.96 -1.55 -3.74
N ASP A 214 -1.94 -1.71 -4.64
CA ASP A 214 -1.78 -1.47 -6.08
C ASP A 214 -2.96 -0.61 -6.60
N ILE A 215 -2.83 0.06 -7.76
CA ILE A 215 -3.90 0.83 -8.44
C ILE A 215 -4.45 1.99 -7.60
N MET A 216 -3.65 2.65 -6.75
CA MET A 216 -4.16 3.79 -5.98
C MET A 216 -3.85 5.14 -6.62
N GLU A 217 -4.82 6.05 -6.51
CA GLU A 217 -4.60 7.49 -6.58
C GLU A 217 -4.97 8.13 -5.24
N GLU A 218 -4.49 9.35 -5.00
CA GLU A 218 -4.80 10.10 -3.79
C GLU A 218 -6.28 10.51 -3.76
N ASP A 219 -6.96 10.31 -2.63
CA ASP A 219 -8.30 10.86 -2.44
C ASP A 219 -8.19 12.37 -2.14
N PRO A 220 -8.65 13.25 -3.04
CA PRO A 220 -8.54 14.71 -2.85
C PRO A 220 -9.38 15.21 -1.66
N ASN A 221 -10.28 14.39 -1.13
CA ASN A 221 -11.15 14.75 -0.01
C ASN A 221 -10.58 14.33 1.36
N GLU A 222 -9.45 13.62 1.39
CA GLU A 222 -8.89 13.07 2.61
C GLU A 222 -7.70 13.89 3.11
N LYS A 223 -7.65 14.11 4.42
CA LYS A 223 -6.56 14.87 5.03
C LYS A 223 -5.38 13.93 5.27
N LEU A 224 -4.19 14.36 4.87
CA LEU A 224 -2.95 13.63 5.10
C LEU A 224 -2.63 13.60 6.62
N GLU A 225 -2.83 12.46 7.28
CA GLU A 225 -2.71 12.32 8.74
C GLU A 225 -1.49 11.49 9.21
N PHE A 226 -0.38 11.56 8.49
CA PHE A 226 0.84 10.88 8.90
C PHE A 226 1.53 11.59 10.08
N LYS A 227 1.76 10.85 11.17
CA LYS A 227 2.54 11.32 12.32
C LYS A 227 3.99 10.85 12.22
N GLU A 228 4.94 11.68 12.62
CA GLU A 228 6.36 11.32 12.60
C GLU A 228 6.62 10.02 13.39
N LYS A 229 7.30 9.06 12.74
CA LYS A 229 7.86 7.84 13.36
C LYS A 229 6.89 7.12 14.29
N CYS A 230 5.61 7.06 13.93
CA CYS A 230 4.58 6.37 14.72
C CYS A 230 4.42 4.91 14.33
N SER A 231 4.67 4.56 13.06
CA SER A 231 4.38 3.26 12.47
C SER A 231 5.48 2.24 12.74
N ASN A 232 5.09 1.01 13.08
CA ASN A 232 5.96 -0.17 13.17
C ASN A 232 6.21 -0.82 11.80
N ILE A 233 5.47 -0.40 10.76
CA ILE A 233 5.68 -0.89 9.39
C ILE A 233 7.07 -0.49 8.93
N SER A 234 7.79 -1.45 8.32
CA SER A 234 9.15 -1.27 7.84
C SER A 234 9.32 -1.61 6.36
N LYS A 235 8.29 -2.15 5.72
CA LYS A 235 8.27 -2.51 4.31
C LYS A 235 7.01 -1.97 3.65
N ILE A 236 7.19 -1.19 2.60
CA ILE A 236 6.09 -0.53 1.89
C ILE A 236 6.22 -0.85 0.40
N SER A 237 5.14 -1.31 -0.19
CA SER A 237 5.04 -1.61 -1.61
C SER A 237 3.79 -0.97 -2.19
N ILE A 238 3.97 0.02 -3.07
CA ILE A 238 2.90 0.70 -3.78
C ILE A 238 3.17 0.53 -5.28
N HIS A 239 2.38 -0.27 -5.97
CA HIS A 239 2.62 -0.53 -7.39
C HIS A 239 1.49 -0.02 -8.26
N HIS A 240 1.78 0.18 -9.55
CA HIS A 240 0.84 0.64 -10.54
C HIS A 240 -0.07 1.74 -10.00
N SER A 241 0.50 2.81 -9.44
CA SER A 241 -0.23 3.83 -8.67
C SER A 241 0.16 5.24 -9.10
N SER A 242 -0.72 6.21 -8.81
CA SER A 242 -0.56 7.61 -9.16
C SER A 242 -0.61 8.46 -7.89
N VAL A 243 0.53 8.58 -7.20
CA VAL A 243 0.68 9.40 -5.98
C VAL A 243 1.89 10.32 -6.08
N ASP A 244 1.79 11.48 -5.44
CA ASP A 244 2.79 12.53 -5.49
C ASP A 244 3.94 12.30 -4.48
N SER A 245 5.02 13.06 -4.66
CA SER A 245 6.18 12.96 -3.77
C SER A 245 5.91 13.43 -2.34
N LEU A 246 4.92 14.31 -2.11
CA LEU A 246 4.53 14.78 -0.77
C LEU A 246 3.90 13.63 0.02
N TYR A 247 2.96 12.92 -0.59
CA TYR A 247 2.28 11.75 -0.04
C TYR A 247 3.29 10.69 0.35
N LEU A 248 4.17 10.32 -0.60
CA LEU A 248 5.23 9.34 -0.36
C LEU A 248 6.18 9.79 0.75
N ALA A 249 6.51 11.09 0.82
CA ALA A 249 7.36 11.61 1.87
C ALA A 249 6.70 11.50 3.25
N HIS A 250 5.45 11.89 3.38
CA HIS A 250 4.74 11.72 4.65
C HIS A 250 4.63 10.24 5.07
N LEU A 251 4.41 9.34 4.11
CA LEU A 251 4.38 7.90 4.38
C LEU A 251 5.74 7.36 4.87
N ILE A 252 6.84 7.70 4.18
CA ILE A 252 8.22 7.34 4.59
C ILE A 252 8.54 7.92 5.97
N TRP A 253 8.12 9.17 6.22
CA TRP A 253 8.35 9.87 7.48
C TRP A 253 7.59 9.25 8.67
N SER A 254 6.45 8.59 8.41
CA SER A 254 5.66 7.92 9.44
C SER A 254 6.32 6.66 10.00
N CYS A 255 7.25 6.05 9.27
CA CYS A 255 7.91 4.81 9.66
C CYS A 255 8.94 5.07 10.77
N LYS A 256 8.94 4.24 11.83
CA LYS A 256 10.04 4.27 12.83
C LYS A 256 11.36 3.85 12.22
N ILE A 257 11.31 2.82 11.39
CA ILE A 257 12.44 2.21 10.70
C ILE A 257 11.92 1.75 9.34
N LEU A 258 12.43 2.32 8.25
CA LEU A 258 12.16 1.83 6.90
C LEU A 258 13.29 0.93 6.42
N LYS A 259 12.95 -0.25 5.91
CA LYS A 259 13.86 -1.27 5.39
C LYS A 259 13.66 -1.60 3.92
N ASP A 260 12.42 -1.54 3.45
CA ASP A 260 12.06 -1.89 2.08
C ASP A 260 11.05 -0.87 1.58
N PHE A 261 11.37 -0.19 0.48
CA PHE A 261 10.46 0.75 -0.14
C PHE A 261 10.40 0.50 -1.64
N GLN A 262 9.20 0.24 -2.13
CA GLN A 262 8.93 -0.02 -3.54
C GLN A 262 7.79 0.86 -4.01
N TYR A 263 8.04 1.61 -5.09
CA TYR A 263 7.04 2.45 -5.74
C TYR A 263 7.14 2.33 -7.26
N SER A 264 6.01 2.12 -7.94
CA SER A 264 5.96 2.17 -9.41
C SER A 264 4.69 2.85 -9.89
N ILE A 265 4.83 3.69 -10.91
CA ILE A 265 3.71 4.32 -11.61
C ILE A 265 3.10 3.40 -12.66
N GLY A 266 2.06 3.90 -13.34
CA GLY A 266 1.49 3.25 -14.53
C GLY A 266 0.46 2.18 -14.21
N GLY A 267 0.06 1.43 -15.24
CA GLY A 267 -0.94 0.37 -15.11
C GLY A 267 -2.40 0.84 -15.20
N ARG A 268 -2.69 2.12 -15.00
CA ARG A 268 -4.02 2.72 -15.24
C ARG A 268 -3.88 4.17 -15.72
N ALA A 269 -5.01 4.72 -16.19
CA ALA A 269 -5.12 6.13 -16.55
C ALA A 269 -5.62 6.98 -15.37
N SER A 270 -5.24 8.27 -15.34
CA SER A 270 -5.88 9.24 -14.44
C SER A 270 -7.23 9.69 -15.00
N ASN A 271 -8.23 9.85 -14.13
CA ASN A 271 -9.57 10.32 -14.53
C ASN A 271 -9.56 11.73 -15.12
N ASP A 272 -8.64 12.58 -14.67
CA ASP A 272 -8.50 13.96 -15.13
C ASP A 272 -7.44 14.14 -16.23
N GLY A 273 -6.78 13.04 -16.64
CA GLY A 273 -5.65 13.07 -17.57
C GLY A 273 -4.38 13.72 -17.01
N GLY A 274 -4.37 14.08 -15.72
CA GLY A 274 -3.24 14.65 -15.02
C GLY A 274 -2.20 13.60 -14.63
N SER A 275 -1.11 14.07 -14.03
CA SER A 275 -0.08 13.20 -13.45
C SER A 275 0.48 13.83 -12.18
N PRO A 276 0.82 13.01 -11.16
CA PRO A 276 1.24 13.51 -9.87
C PRO A 276 2.63 14.14 -9.95
N ILE A 277 2.86 15.22 -9.20
CA ILE A 277 4.16 15.88 -9.17
C ILE A 277 5.15 15.03 -8.37
N PHE A 278 6.24 14.62 -9.02
CA PHE A 278 7.32 13.89 -8.36
C PHE A 278 8.59 14.75 -8.28
N ASN A 279 8.86 15.33 -7.09
CA ASN A 279 10.14 15.97 -6.82
C ASN A 279 11.16 14.92 -6.28
N PRO A 280 12.20 14.56 -7.04
CA PRO A 280 13.21 13.59 -6.58
C PRO A 280 14.05 14.11 -5.40
N LYS A 281 14.26 15.43 -5.29
CA LYS A 281 15.00 16.06 -4.20
C LYS A 281 14.28 15.91 -2.86
N SER A 282 12.99 16.22 -2.80
CA SER A 282 12.17 16.06 -1.59
C SER A 282 12.11 14.58 -1.17
N PHE A 283 11.92 13.69 -2.14
CA PHE A 283 11.89 12.24 -1.94
C PHE A 283 13.22 11.67 -1.41
N ILE A 284 14.37 12.08 -1.97
CA ILE A 284 15.67 11.65 -1.43
C ILE A 284 15.88 12.20 -0.01
N LYS A 285 15.51 13.46 0.23
CA LYS A 285 15.67 14.11 1.55
C LYS A 285 14.90 13.38 2.64
N VAL A 286 13.69 12.90 2.37
CA VAL A 286 12.95 12.11 3.36
C VAL A 286 13.56 10.71 3.55
N LEU A 287 14.03 10.06 2.48
CA LEU A 287 14.76 8.78 2.56
C LEU A 287 16.03 8.91 3.41
N CYS A 288 16.66 10.09 3.43
CA CYS A 288 17.86 10.34 4.22
C CYS A 288 17.65 10.11 5.74
N ALA A 289 16.40 10.13 6.23
CA ALA A 289 16.08 9.75 7.60
C ALA A 289 16.34 8.25 7.90
N HIS A 290 16.40 7.41 6.86
CA HIS A 290 16.50 5.94 6.94
C HIS A 290 17.79 5.38 6.31
N LYS A 291 18.83 6.20 6.09
CA LYS A 291 20.13 5.79 5.49
C LYS A 291 20.76 4.54 6.11
N LYS A 292 20.58 4.36 7.43
CA LYS A 292 21.19 3.27 8.19
C LYS A 292 20.35 2.00 8.21
N THR A 293 19.12 2.05 7.68
CA THR A 293 18.14 0.97 7.84
C THR A 293 17.52 0.51 6.53
N LEU A 294 17.50 1.35 5.49
CA LEU A 294 16.95 1.01 4.18
C LEU A 294 17.83 -0.04 3.50
N GLU A 295 17.27 -1.22 3.25
CA GLU A 295 17.93 -2.38 2.65
C GLU A 295 17.54 -2.56 1.16
N ILE A 296 16.31 -2.19 0.79
CA ILE A 296 15.77 -2.30 -0.57
C ILE A 296 15.11 -0.98 -0.95
N LEU A 297 15.50 -0.45 -2.11
CA LEU A 297 14.86 0.69 -2.76
C LEU A 297 14.56 0.34 -4.22
N ASP A 298 13.28 0.33 -4.57
CA ASP A 298 12.83 0.15 -5.94
C ASP A 298 11.87 1.28 -6.29
N VAL A 299 12.28 2.19 -7.17
CA VAL A 299 11.43 3.31 -7.59
C VAL A 299 11.41 3.40 -9.10
N ASP A 300 10.23 3.23 -9.68
CA ASP A 300 9.96 3.31 -11.11
C ASP A 300 8.96 4.44 -11.38
N THR A 301 9.47 5.65 -11.48
CA THR A 301 8.68 6.88 -11.65
C THR A 301 9.36 7.89 -12.57
N GLU A 302 10.48 7.53 -13.19
CA GLU A 302 11.34 8.50 -13.91
C GLU A 302 10.64 9.14 -15.10
N SER A 303 9.73 8.42 -15.78
CA SER A 303 8.93 8.98 -16.89
C SER A 303 8.01 10.13 -16.48
N GLN A 304 7.83 10.36 -15.16
CA GLN A 304 7.04 11.46 -14.59
C GLN A 304 7.91 12.59 -14.00
N ILE A 305 9.24 12.49 -14.11
CA ILE A 305 10.16 13.52 -13.60
C ILE A 305 10.61 14.41 -14.76
N HIS A 306 9.71 15.27 -15.25
CA HIS A 306 9.98 16.19 -16.36
C HIS A 306 11.17 17.12 -16.12
N THR A 307 11.52 17.39 -14.86
CA THR A 307 12.68 18.21 -14.51
C THR A 307 13.99 17.63 -15.03
N PHE A 308 14.09 16.31 -15.25
CA PHE A 308 15.28 15.72 -15.86
C PHE A 308 15.46 16.02 -17.35
N ASP A 309 14.40 16.43 -18.04
CA ASP A 309 14.46 16.84 -19.45
C ASP A 309 15.09 18.25 -19.61
N ILE A 310 15.22 19.00 -18.52
CA ILE A 310 15.85 20.32 -18.51
C ILE A 310 17.36 20.17 -18.65
N VAL A 311 17.92 20.63 -19.77
CA VAL A 311 19.34 20.48 -20.11
C VAL A 311 20.25 21.37 -19.27
N ASP A 312 19.80 22.59 -18.96
CA ASP A 312 20.57 23.51 -18.13
C ASP A 312 20.54 23.08 -16.66
N GLU A 313 21.72 22.82 -16.08
CA GLU A 313 21.85 22.30 -14.72
C GLU A 313 21.41 23.31 -13.64
N GLU A 314 21.57 24.60 -13.89
CA GLU A 314 21.19 25.66 -12.95
C GLU A 314 19.66 25.83 -12.93
N GLU A 315 19.04 25.86 -14.11
CA GLU A 315 17.58 25.83 -14.27
C GLU A 315 16.97 24.57 -13.65
N ARG A 316 17.57 23.41 -13.91
CA ARG A 316 17.13 22.13 -13.33
C ARG A 316 17.17 22.16 -11.79
N ASP A 317 18.26 22.62 -11.18
CA ASP A 317 18.32 22.69 -9.72
C ASP A 317 17.36 23.75 -9.17
N TYR A 318 17.16 24.87 -9.87
CA TYR A 318 16.14 25.87 -9.48
C TYR A 318 14.75 25.23 -9.41
N GLU A 319 14.33 24.53 -10.47
CA GLU A 319 13.04 23.84 -10.55
C GLU A 319 12.87 22.79 -9.43
N LEU A 320 13.90 22.00 -9.16
CA LEU A 320 13.91 21.02 -8.06
C LEU A 320 13.91 21.65 -6.67
N ASN A 321 14.34 22.91 -6.55
CA ASN A 321 14.23 23.68 -5.31
C ASN A 321 12.91 24.43 -5.21
N GLU A 322 12.20 24.69 -6.29
CA GLU A 322 10.97 25.48 -6.25
C GLU A 322 9.73 24.57 -6.08
N TYR A 323 9.50 23.63 -7.00
CA TYR A 323 8.28 22.82 -7.04
C TYR A 323 8.39 21.57 -6.18
N GLY A 324 7.43 21.27 -5.31
CA GLY A 324 7.50 20.12 -4.39
C GLY A 324 8.51 20.33 -3.26
N SER A 325 8.58 21.55 -2.74
CA SER A 325 9.63 22.03 -1.84
C SER A 325 9.04 22.95 -0.75
N PRO A 326 9.82 23.36 0.27
CA PRO A 326 9.38 24.37 1.24
C PRO A 326 9.29 25.79 0.65
N PHE A 327 9.82 26.01 -0.55
CA PHE A 327 9.84 27.31 -1.23
C PHE A 327 8.67 27.48 -2.21
N GLU A 328 7.96 26.39 -2.51
CA GLU A 328 6.82 26.40 -3.43
C GLU A 328 5.76 27.42 -3.01
N SER A 329 5.38 28.28 -3.95
CA SER A 329 4.32 29.26 -3.71
C SER A 329 2.94 28.58 -3.64
N GLY A 330 2.10 28.98 -2.68
CA GLY A 330 0.70 28.54 -2.62
C GLY A 330 0.45 27.23 -1.84
N ILE A 331 1.48 26.61 -1.29
CA ILE A 331 1.32 25.47 -0.37
C ILE A 331 0.78 25.92 0.99
N SER A 332 0.11 25.02 1.71
CA SER A 332 -0.37 25.30 3.07
C SER A 332 0.77 25.41 4.09
N ASP A 333 0.55 26.13 5.19
CA ASP A 333 1.52 26.25 6.29
C ASP A 333 1.94 24.89 6.88
N GLU A 334 1.00 23.94 6.96
CA GLU A 334 1.26 22.56 7.44
C GLU A 334 2.25 21.84 6.51
N VAL A 335 2.04 21.93 5.19
CA VAL A 335 2.92 21.33 4.16
C VAL A 335 4.28 22.03 4.13
N CYS A 336 4.31 23.35 4.18
CA CYS A 336 5.55 24.13 4.24
C CYS A 336 6.40 23.73 5.46
N THR A 337 5.77 23.62 6.64
CA THR A 337 6.44 23.20 7.88
C THR A 337 7.03 21.79 7.75
N PHE A 338 6.27 20.86 7.17
CA PHE A 338 6.75 19.50 6.93
C PHE A 338 7.95 19.49 5.98
N TYR A 339 7.86 20.20 4.85
CA TYR A 339 8.97 20.28 3.93
C TYR A 339 10.19 20.92 4.55
N GLN A 340 10.06 22.01 5.32
CA GLN A 340 11.19 22.62 6.02
C GLN A 340 11.91 21.63 6.94
N LEU A 341 11.16 20.79 7.66
CA LEU A 341 11.71 19.74 8.52
C LEU A 341 12.52 18.73 7.71
N VAL A 342 11.94 18.20 6.63
CA VAL A 342 12.60 17.24 5.73
C VAL A 342 13.79 17.88 5.00
N TRP A 343 13.70 19.18 4.68
CA TRP A 343 14.73 19.89 3.91
C TRP A 343 16.06 20.01 4.63
N THR A 344 16.06 19.88 5.96
CA THR A 344 17.27 19.84 6.78
C THR A 344 18.15 18.61 6.51
N TYR A 345 17.58 17.54 5.95
CA TYR A 345 18.33 16.35 5.58
C TYR A 345 19.05 16.57 4.25
N SER A 346 20.27 16.05 4.17
CA SER A 346 21.08 16.01 2.96
C SER A 346 21.76 14.66 2.88
N GLY A 347 22.13 14.22 1.68
CA GLY A 347 22.82 12.95 1.52
C GLY A 347 22.97 12.51 0.08
N SER A 348 23.91 11.59 -0.12
CA SER A 348 24.15 10.88 -1.37
C SER A 348 23.85 9.39 -1.24
N LEU A 349 23.73 8.71 -2.38
CA LEU A 349 23.50 7.27 -2.42
C LEU A 349 24.52 6.47 -1.59
N LYS A 350 25.80 6.87 -1.60
CA LYS A 350 26.90 6.22 -0.86
C LYS A 350 26.64 6.08 0.64
N GLU A 351 25.87 7.01 1.21
CA GLU A 351 25.60 7.07 2.65
C GLU A 351 24.53 6.07 3.10
N PHE A 352 23.84 5.40 2.17
CA PHE A 352 22.85 4.35 2.46
C PHE A 352 23.54 3.02 2.77
N VAL A 353 24.21 2.97 3.92
CA VAL A 353 25.12 1.87 4.32
C VAL A 353 24.45 0.50 4.46
N ALA A 354 23.12 0.46 4.64
CA ALA A 354 22.35 -0.78 4.74
C ALA A 354 21.80 -1.27 3.39
N LEU A 355 21.91 -0.45 2.33
CA LEU A 355 21.27 -0.71 1.05
C LEU A 355 21.96 -1.87 0.33
N LYS A 356 21.17 -2.87 -0.01
CA LYS A 356 21.59 -4.10 -0.70
C LYS A 356 21.02 -4.20 -2.11
N ARG A 357 19.80 -3.71 -2.32
CA ARG A 357 19.12 -3.77 -3.63
C ARG A 357 18.63 -2.39 -4.02
N LEU A 358 19.00 -1.97 -5.22
CA LEU A 358 18.62 -0.71 -5.81
C LEU A 358 18.07 -0.93 -7.22
N SER A 359 16.88 -0.39 -7.50
CA SER A 359 16.33 -0.32 -8.85
C SER A 359 15.80 1.09 -9.09
N LEU A 360 16.36 1.81 -10.06
CA LEU A 360 15.99 3.19 -10.39
C LEU A 360 16.09 3.44 -11.89
N GLY A 361 15.39 4.46 -12.38
CA GLY A 361 15.68 5.05 -13.68
C GLY A 361 17.08 5.68 -13.73
N ILE A 362 17.67 5.77 -14.92
CA ILE A 362 19.05 6.22 -15.11
C ILE A 362 19.28 7.65 -14.61
N ASN A 363 18.40 8.59 -14.94
CA ASN A 363 18.56 9.99 -14.53
C ASN A 363 18.41 10.14 -13.01
N PHE A 364 17.43 9.44 -12.43
CA PHE A 364 17.21 9.45 -10.99
C PHE A 364 18.39 8.81 -10.24
N LEU A 365 18.94 7.71 -10.76
CA LEU A 365 20.13 7.07 -10.19
C LEU A 365 21.31 8.03 -10.15
N LEU A 366 21.61 8.70 -11.26
CA LEU A 366 22.73 9.64 -11.35
C LEU A 366 22.51 10.87 -10.44
N TYR A 367 21.28 11.39 -10.38
CA TYR A 367 20.92 12.48 -9.48
C TYR A 367 21.11 12.10 -8.01
N PHE A 368 20.65 10.90 -7.62
CA PHE A 368 20.77 10.41 -6.25
C PHE A 368 22.23 10.08 -5.89
N ALA A 369 23.01 9.54 -6.84
CA ALA A 369 24.44 9.33 -6.68
C ALA A 369 25.19 10.65 -6.41
N ALA A 370 24.86 11.71 -7.17
CA ALA A 370 25.42 13.04 -6.94
C ALA A 370 25.04 13.63 -5.58
N GLY A 371 23.89 13.23 -5.03
CA GLY A 371 23.41 13.61 -3.71
C GLY A 371 22.71 14.96 -3.65
N VAL A 372 21.80 15.07 -2.68
CA VAL A 372 20.96 16.25 -2.47
C VAL A 372 21.53 17.11 -1.35
N ASN A 373 21.95 18.33 -1.71
CA ASN A 373 22.39 19.34 -0.76
C ASN A 373 21.25 20.34 -0.51
N GLY A 374 21.24 20.97 0.67
CA GLY A 374 20.29 22.03 1.02
C GLY A 374 20.67 23.42 0.50
N GLU A 375 21.77 23.53 -0.23
CA GLU A 375 22.32 24.79 -0.76
C GLU A 375 22.04 24.90 -2.26
N PRO A 376 22.00 26.13 -2.82
CA PRO A 376 21.84 26.38 -4.26
C PRO A 376 22.90 25.67 -5.11
N TYR A 377 22.57 25.44 -6.39
CA TYR A 377 23.46 24.83 -7.37
C TYR A 377 24.89 25.38 -7.29
N LYS A 378 25.83 24.47 -7.04
CA LYS A 378 27.25 24.68 -7.23
C LYS A 378 27.69 23.62 -8.21
N LYS A 379 28.27 24.04 -9.33
CA LYS A 379 28.81 23.14 -10.35
C LYS A 379 29.68 22.07 -9.67
N LYS A 380 29.18 20.84 -9.63
CA LYS A 380 29.89 19.71 -9.05
C LYS A 380 30.99 19.29 -10.01
N GLY A 381 32.09 18.74 -9.48
CA GLY A 381 33.09 18.07 -10.30
C GLY A 381 32.48 16.88 -11.04
N LYS A 382 33.22 16.30 -12.00
CA LYS A 382 32.77 15.13 -12.75
C LYS A 382 32.33 14.03 -11.77
N LEU A 383 31.07 13.63 -11.84
CA LEU A 383 30.51 12.54 -11.03
C LEU A 383 31.11 11.22 -11.51
N ASP A 384 31.52 10.36 -10.58
CA ASP A 384 31.80 8.96 -10.87
C ASP A 384 30.78 8.11 -10.09
N LEU A 385 29.86 7.47 -10.82
CA LEU A 385 28.83 6.65 -10.22
C LEU A 385 29.42 5.52 -9.37
N VAL A 386 30.52 4.90 -9.80
CA VAL A 386 31.16 3.78 -9.10
C VAL A 386 31.59 4.19 -7.70
N ASP A 387 32.15 5.39 -7.55
CA ASP A 387 32.59 5.94 -6.27
C ASP A 387 31.42 6.35 -5.36
N CYS A 388 30.22 6.49 -5.92
CA CYS A 388 29.02 6.92 -5.22
C CYS A 388 28.11 5.75 -4.80
N LEU A 389 28.41 4.52 -5.20
CA LEU A 389 27.63 3.35 -4.79
C LEU A 389 27.85 3.00 -3.31
N PRO A 390 26.83 2.48 -2.61
CA PRO A 390 27.01 1.94 -1.27
C PRO A 390 27.92 0.71 -1.30
N ASN A 391 28.86 0.62 -0.36
CA ASN A 391 29.81 -0.50 -0.27
C ASN A 391 29.13 -1.88 -0.10
N GLY A 392 27.90 -1.90 0.43
CA GLY A 392 27.12 -3.10 0.71
C GLY A 392 26.18 -3.52 -0.42
N LEU A 393 26.17 -2.81 -1.56
CA LEU A 393 25.20 -3.05 -2.63
C LEU A 393 25.46 -4.41 -3.31
N GLU A 394 24.43 -5.25 -3.35
CA GLU A 394 24.45 -6.62 -3.89
C GLU A 394 23.72 -6.71 -5.24
N TYR A 395 22.72 -5.86 -5.47
CA TYR A 395 21.90 -5.83 -6.69
C TYR A 395 21.70 -4.38 -7.16
N LEU A 396 21.91 -4.14 -8.45
CA LEU A 396 21.59 -2.88 -9.11
C LEU A 396 20.83 -3.13 -10.43
N CYS A 397 19.70 -2.45 -10.59
CA CYS A 397 18.93 -2.41 -11.82
C CYS A 397 18.78 -0.97 -12.29
N VAL A 398 19.17 -0.72 -13.55
CA VAL A 398 19.04 0.58 -14.20
C VAL A 398 17.90 0.51 -15.21
N ARG A 399 16.90 1.38 -15.08
CA ARG A 399 15.76 1.46 -16.02
C ARG A 399 15.94 2.64 -16.97
N GLY A 400 15.38 2.52 -18.17
CA GLY A 400 15.39 3.56 -19.20
C GLY A 400 16.76 3.86 -19.82
N TYR A 401 17.81 3.06 -19.54
CA TYR A 401 19.10 3.23 -20.18
C TYR A 401 19.16 2.50 -21.53
N GLN A 402 19.54 3.23 -22.57
CA GLN A 402 19.80 2.70 -23.90
C GLN A 402 21.14 3.22 -24.43
N LYS A 403 22.03 2.29 -24.77
CA LYS A 403 23.39 2.60 -25.21
C LYS A 403 23.39 3.42 -26.51
N GLY A 404 24.19 4.49 -26.54
CA GLY A 404 24.35 5.39 -27.68
C GLY A 404 23.39 6.58 -27.72
N GLU A 405 22.42 6.66 -26.81
CA GLU A 405 21.50 7.81 -26.73
C GLU A 405 22.10 9.00 -25.97
N ASN A 406 22.94 8.74 -24.97
CA ASN A 406 23.59 9.77 -24.17
C ASN A 406 25.03 9.35 -23.83
N GLU A 407 26.01 10.09 -24.35
CA GLU A 407 27.44 9.78 -24.19
C GLU A 407 27.89 9.82 -22.72
N GLU A 408 27.31 10.70 -21.90
CA GLU A 408 27.61 10.76 -20.48
C GLU A 408 27.07 9.53 -19.74
N HIS A 409 25.82 9.13 -20.04
CA HIS A 409 25.25 7.90 -19.48
C HIS A 409 26.09 6.68 -19.89
N ASP A 410 26.50 6.60 -21.16
CA ASP A 410 27.35 5.52 -21.66
C ASP A 410 28.69 5.45 -20.92
N GLN A 411 29.34 6.60 -20.68
CA GLN A 411 30.58 6.64 -19.90
C GLN A 411 30.37 6.11 -18.47
N GLN A 412 29.29 6.49 -17.79
CA GLN A 412 28.97 6.01 -16.45
C GLN A 412 28.64 4.51 -16.43
N MET A 413 27.85 4.02 -17.39
CA MET A 413 27.45 2.62 -17.48
C MET A 413 28.60 1.70 -17.89
N ASP A 414 29.48 2.14 -18.80
CA ASP A 414 30.68 1.39 -19.18
C ASP A 414 31.65 1.29 -17.98
N ALA A 415 31.82 2.37 -17.21
CA ALA A 415 32.61 2.35 -15.98
C ALA A 415 32.02 1.41 -14.91
N LEU A 416 30.70 1.46 -14.73
CA LEU A 416 29.97 0.57 -13.82
C LEU A 416 30.10 -0.90 -14.22
N MET A 417 29.97 -1.21 -15.51
CA MET A 417 30.13 -2.55 -16.04
C MET A 417 31.56 -3.08 -15.88
N ALA A 418 32.57 -2.22 -16.11
CA ALA A 418 33.97 -2.56 -15.85
C ALA A 418 34.23 -2.82 -14.36
N PHE A 419 33.68 -1.99 -13.48
CA PHE A 419 33.77 -2.16 -12.03
C PHE A 419 33.13 -3.48 -11.57
N TYR A 420 31.94 -3.82 -12.07
CA TYR A 420 31.28 -5.10 -11.81
C TYR A 420 32.11 -6.30 -12.28
N LYS A 421 32.59 -6.29 -13.53
CA LYS A 421 33.42 -7.38 -14.10
C LYS A 421 34.76 -7.55 -13.40
N SER A 422 35.30 -6.50 -12.79
CA SER A 422 36.56 -6.58 -12.03
C SER A 422 36.45 -7.42 -10.74
N GLY A 423 35.24 -7.65 -10.23
CA GLY A 423 35.03 -8.31 -8.93
C GLY A 423 35.45 -7.46 -7.72
N SER A 424 35.73 -6.18 -7.92
CA SER A 424 36.12 -5.25 -6.85
C SER A 424 34.95 -4.77 -5.99
N SER A 425 33.72 -5.10 -6.38
CA SER A 425 32.49 -4.70 -5.72
C SER A 425 31.80 -5.89 -5.04
N ARG A 426 30.78 -5.62 -4.21
CA ARG A 426 29.88 -6.66 -3.67
C ARG A 426 28.67 -6.94 -4.56
N LEU A 427 28.59 -6.28 -5.72
CA LEU A 427 27.49 -6.47 -6.66
C LEU A 427 27.56 -7.88 -7.23
N GLN A 428 26.48 -8.63 -7.01
CA GLN A 428 26.30 -9.99 -7.51
C GLN A 428 25.47 -10.00 -8.79
N GLU A 429 24.60 -9.00 -8.96
CA GLU A 429 23.69 -8.90 -10.08
C GLU A 429 23.57 -7.44 -10.54
N LEU A 430 23.72 -7.25 -11.84
CA LEU A 430 23.62 -5.96 -12.52
C LEU A 430 22.69 -6.14 -13.73
N LYS A 431 21.66 -5.31 -13.82
CA LYS A 431 20.63 -5.35 -14.86
C LYS A 431 20.42 -4.00 -15.50
N GLY A 432 19.98 -4.02 -16.75
CA GLY A 432 19.56 -2.81 -17.48
C GLY A 432 20.72 -2.04 -18.13
N ILE A 433 21.86 -2.70 -18.37
CA ILE A 433 23.01 -2.09 -19.08
C ILE A 433 23.21 -2.74 -20.45
N ASP A 434 23.25 -4.07 -20.50
CA ASP A 434 23.39 -4.82 -21.76
C ASP A 434 22.02 -4.99 -22.46
N GLU A 435 20.95 -4.84 -21.70
CA GLU A 435 19.56 -4.95 -22.09
C GLU A 435 18.77 -3.70 -21.68
N LEU A 436 17.85 -3.25 -22.54
CA LEU A 436 16.92 -2.19 -22.19
C LEU A 436 15.85 -2.75 -21.25
N ILE A 437 15.74 -2.16 -20.07
CA ILE A 437 14.57 -2.32 -19.20
C ILE A 437 13.81 -1.00 -19.26
N PRO A 438 12.60 -0.96 -19.85
CA PRO A 438 11.85 0.29 -19.96
C PRO A 438 11.44 0.81 -18.57
N ASN A 439 11.28 2.13 -18.46
CA ASN A 439 10.60 2.72 -17.32
C ASN A 439 9.11 2.38 -17.37
N ALA A 440 8.44 2.40 -16.22
CA ALA A 440 6.98 2.35 -16.20
C ALA A 440 6.39 3.56 -16.94
N GLU A 441 5.30 3.33 -17.66
CA GLU A 441 4.61 4.34 -18.46
C GLU A 441 3.21 4.61 -17.90
N VAL A 442 2.80 5.88 -17.97
CA VAL A 442 1.43 6.28 -17.64
C VAL A 442 0.53 6.00 -18.83
N VAL A 443 -0.67 5.49 -18.55
CA VAL A 443 -1.67 5.24 -19.56
C VAL A 443 -2.39 6.56 -19.86
N HIS A 444 -2.05 7.20 -20.98
CA HIS A 444 -2.71 8.44 -21.39
C HIS A 444 -4.02 8.18 -22.13
N ASN A 445 -4.08 7.11 -22.92
CA ASN A 445 -5.27 6.75 -23.69
C ASN A 445 -5.70 5.30 -23.42
N PRO A 446 -6.47 5.05 -22.35
CA PRO A 446 -6.85 3.69 -21.97
C PRO A 446 -7.74 2.97 -23.01
N ASP A 447 -8.27 3.68 -24.02
CA ASP A 447 -8.98 3.06 -25.15
C ASP A 447 -8.04 2.45 -26.20
N ASN A 448 -6.84 3.02 -26.36
CA ASN A 448 -5.88 2.61 -27.39
C ASN A 448 -4.62 1.91 -26.81
N ASP A 449 -4.37 2.08 -25.52
CA ASP A 449 -3.19 1.58 -24.82
C ASP A 449 -3.55 0.45 -23.84
N ASP A 450 -4.43 -0.45 -24.25
CA ASP A 450 -4.95 -1.56 -23.43
C ASP A 450 -3.84 -2.48 -22.89
N HIS A 451 -2.79 -2.69 -23.67
CA HIS A 451 -1.60 -3.46 -23.31
C HIS A 451 -0.79 -2.88 -22.14
N LEU A 452 -1.01 -1.61 -21.78
CA LEU A 452 -0.40 -0.97 -20.60
C LEU A 452 -1.29 -1.07 -19.36
N LEU A 453 -2.54 -1.56 -19.49
CA LEU A 453 -3.46 -1.68 -18.37
C LEU A 453 -3.12 -2.91 -17.53
N TRP A 454 -2.85 -2.65 -16.25
CA TRP A 454 -2.62 -3.67 -15.24
C TRP A 454 -3.90 -4.00 -14.50
N SER A 455 -4.18 -5.27 -14.21
CA SER A 455 -5.38 -5.69 -13.48
C SER A 455 -5.08 -6.49 -12.23
N LEU A 456 -5.99 -6.42 -11.24
CA LEU A 456 -5.91 -7.23 -10.02
C LEU A 456 -6.05 -8.74 -10.29
N GLU A 457 -6.46 -9.15 -11.49
CA GLU A 457 -6.53 -10.56 -11.89
C GLU A 457 -5.16 -11.23 -11.86
N GLU A 458 -4.09 -10.47 -12.10
CA GLU A 458 -2.71 -10.97 -11.96
C GLU A 458 -2.38 -11.41 -10.52
N LEU A 459 -3.07 -10.84 -9.53
CA LEU A 459 -2.98 -11.23 -8.12
C LEU A 459 -4.08 -12.22 -7.68
N GLY A 460 -4.94 -12.63 -8.62
CA GLY A 460 -6.01 -13.59 -8.39
C GLY A 460 -7.28 -12.99 -7.79
N TYR A 461 -7.52 -11.69 -7.94
CA TYR A 461 -8.81 -11.05 -7.62
C TYR A 461 -9.60 -10.81 -8.91
N GLU A 462 -10.93 -10.78 -8.80
CA GLU A 462 -11.78 -10.39 -9.94
C GLU A 462 -11.48 -8.95 -10.35
N SER A 463 -11.40 -8.67 -11.65
CA SER A 463 -11.28 -7.30 -12.16
C SER A 463 -12.57 -6.51 -11.89
N ASP A 464 -12.41 -5.21 -11.66
CA ASP A 464 -13.53 -4.25 -11.66
C ASP A 464 -14.16 -4.11 -13.06
#